data_AF-A0AAD6EH98-F1
#
_entry.id   AF-A0AAD6EH98-F1
#
_cell.length_a   1.000
_cell.length_b   1.000
_cell.length_c   1.000
_cell.angle_alpha   90.00
_cell.angle_beta   90.00
_cell.angle_gamma   90.00
#
_symmetry.space_group_name_H-M   'P 1'
#
loop_
_entity.id
_entity.type
_entity.pdbx_description
1 polymer ?
#
loop_
_entity_poly.entity_id
_entity_poly.type
_entity_poly.pdbx_seq_one_letter_code
_entity_poly.pdbx_strand_id
1 'polypeptide(L)'
;MACPPRDAFQIGWICALPTEAAAATQMLDAKFGILEEQDAADSNSYTLGRIGKHHVVIACLPGGQYGTTSATTVANNMLRTFSKSLRIGLMVGIRGGVPSAHDIRLGDIVISYPQAEWEEIRGDREDSDPQPHYGIIASGNKVIKDGRTREQIRSETGALCFEMEAAGLMLDFPCVVIRGICDYADSHKNKEWLGYAALAAAAYTKELLEYVPVGQLSQENLVVNA
;
A
#
# COMPACT_ATOMS: atom_id res chain seq x y z
N MET A 1 -1.08 17.62 20.91
CA MET A 1 0.17 16.96 21.33
C MET A 1 1.30 17.57 20.51
N ALA A 2 2.49 17.73 21.09
CA ALA A 2 3.67 18.14 20.32
C ALA A 2 4.06 17.04 19.32
N CYS A 3 4.63 17.44 18.18
CA CYS A 3 5.16 16.49 17.20
C CYS A 3 6.37 15.74 17.80
N PRO A 4 6.40 14.40 17.74
CA PRO A 4 7.59 13.61 18.10
C PRO A 4 8.80 13.96 17.22
N PRO A 5 10.03 13.68 17.67
CA PRO A 5 11.20 13.83 16.81
C PRO A 5 11.09 12.93 15.57
N ARG A 6 11.72 13.34 14.46
CA ARG A 6 11.71 12.58 13.19
C ARG A 6 12.13 11.12 13.36
N ASP A 7 13.07 10.85 14.25
CA ASP A 7 13.58 9.50 14.50
C ASP A 7 12.59 8.60 15.26
N ALA A 8 11.41 9.12 15.65
CA ALA A 8 10.32 8.32 16.21
C ALA A 8 9.47 7.61 15.15
N PHE A 9 9.52 8.05 13.88
CA PHE A 9 8.65 7.56 12.80
C PHE A 9 9.24 6.30 12.16
N GLN A 10 8.60 5.15 12.42
CA GLN A 10 9.14 3.84 12.07
C GLN A 10 8.43 3.21 10.86
N ILE A 11 7.25 3.71 10.49
CA ILE A 11 6.42 3.12 9.45
C ILE A 11 6.20 4.13 8.33
N GLY A 12 6.60 3.76 7.12
CA GLY A 12 6.38 4.54 5.91
C GLY A 12 5.15 4.03 5.16
N TRP A 13 4.19 4.90 4.89
CA TRP A 13 2.96 4.57 4.17
C TRP A 13 2.91 5.39 2.87
N ILE A 14 3.06 4.71 1.74
CA ILE A 14 3.07 5.33 0.41
C ILE A 14 1.73 5.08 -0.28
N CYS A 15 1.12 6.18 -0.75
CA CYS A 15 -0.10 6.19 -1.56
C CYS A 15 0.21 6.67 -2.99
N ALA A 16 -0.48 6.15 -4.00
CA ALA A 16 -0.34 6.59 -5.38
C ALA A 16 -1.30 7.74 -5.74
N LEU A 17 -2.48 7.80 -5.10
CA LEU A 17 -3.53 8.76 -5.43
C LEU A 17 -3.88 9.65 -4.22
N PRO A 18 -4.29 10.92 -4.46
CA PRO A 18 -4.77 11.79 -3.39
C PRO A 18 -5.92 11.21 -2.57
N THR A 19 -6.83 10.46 -3.20
CA THR A 19 -7.93 9.77 -2.51
C THR A 19 -7.43 8.70 -1.53
N GLU A 20 -6.37 7.98 -1.91
CA GLU A 20 -5.72 6.99 -1.04
C GLU A 20 -5.02 7.67 0.14
N ALA A 21 -4.29 8.76 -0.12
CA ALA A 21 -3.65 9.56 0.92
C ALA A 21 -4.64 10.20 1.89
N ALA A 22 -5.79 10.66 1.38
CA ALA A 22 -6.89 11.17 2.20
C ALA A 22 -7.46 10.07 3.10
N ALA A 23 -7.71 8.87 2.57
CA ALA A 23 -8.17 7.72 3.34
C ALA A 23 -7.15 7.34 4.43
N ALA A 24 -5.87 7.23 4.09
CA ALA A 24 -4.78 6.95 5.03
C ALA A 24 -4.70 7.99 6.15
N THR A 25 -4.80 9.27 5.80
CA THR A 25 -4.77 10.38 6.77
C THR A 25 -5.96 10.33 7.74
N GLN A 26 -7.12 9.82 7.30
CA GLN A 26 -8.27 9.65 8.20
C GLN A 26 -8.11 8.49 9.18
N MET A 27 -7.22 7.54 8.91
CA MET A 27 -6.97 6.41 9.81
C MET A 27 -6.11 6.78 11.02
N LEU A 28 -5.38 7.89 10.96
CA LEU A 28 -4.51 8.38 12.04
C LEU A 28 -5.32 8.74 13.30
N ASP A 29 -4.93 8.17 14.45
CA ASP A 29 -5.48 8.54 15.76
C ASP A 29 -4.99 9.91 16.22
N ALA A 30 -3.76 10.27 15.82
CA ALA A 30 -3.20 11.60 16.05
C ALA A 30 -2.50 12.09 14.78
N LYS A 31 -2.74 13.36 14.44
CA LYS A 31 -2.09 14.07 13.33
C LYS A 31 -1.10 15.06 13.91
N PHE A 32 0.15 15.00 13.48
CA PHE A 32 1.23 15.89 13.93
C PHE A 32 1.58 16.98 12.91
N GLY A 33 0.90 17.00 11.77
CA GLY A 33 1.09 18.01 10.72
C GLY A 33 1.93 17.48 9.56
N ILE A 34 2.49 18.41 8.79
CA ILE A 34 3.39 18.11 7.67
C ILE A 34 4.84 18.26 8.17
N LEU A 35 5.76 17.46 7.66
CA LEU A 35 7.19 17.66 7.94
C LEU A 35 7.65 18.99 7.33
N GLU A 36 8.07 19.94 8.17
CA GLU A 36 8.45 21.30 7.73
C GLU A 36 9.90 21.40 7.24
N GLU A 37 10.80 20.59 7.80
CA GLU A 37 12.24 20.63 7.51
C GLU A 37 12.73 19.28 6.98
N GLN A 38 13.24 19.29 5.74
CA GLN A 38 13.85 18.16 5.06
C GLN A 38 14.91 18.64 4.06
N ASP A 39 15.63 17.69 3.45
CA ASP A 39 16.61 17.99 2.41
C ASP A 39 15.93 18.65 1.19
N ALA A 40 16.53 19.67 0.60
CA ALA A 40 15.97 20.38 -0.56
C ALA A 40 15.85 19.51 -1.82
N ALA A 41 16.59 18.41 -1.90
CA ALA A 41 16.46 17.40 -2.96
C ALA A 41 15.33 16.39 -2.69
N ASP A 42 14.73 16.40 -1.49
CA ASP A 42 13.52 15.63 -1.20
C ASP A 42 12.27 16.43 -1.60
N SER A 43 11.66 16.02 -2.71
CA SER A 43 10.45 16.63 -3.26
C SER A 43 9.14 16.09 -2.64
N ASN A 44 9.20 15.15 -1.70
CA ASN A 44 8.01 14.57 -1.10
C ASN A 44 7.34 15.54 -0.14
N SER A 45 6.02 15.40 -0.01
CA SER A 45 5.27 15.95 1.12
C SER A 45 4.94 14.81 2.09
N TYR A 46 5.30 14.97 3.36
CA TYR A 46 5.09 13.98 4.40
C TYR A 46 4.03 14.44 5.39
N THR A 47 2.98 13.64 5.57
CA THR A 47 2.04 13.80 6.68
C THR A 47 2.47 12.90 7.83
N LEU A 48 2.63 13.49 9.01
CA LEU A 48 3.10 12.82 10.21
C LEU A 48 1.90 12.47 11.11
N GLY A 49 1.86 11.24 11.61
CA GLY A 49 0.79 10.81 12.52
C GLY A 49 1.11 9.60 13.37
N ARG A 50 0.09 9.12 14.06
CA ARG A 50 0.14 7.92 14.90
C ARG A 50 -1.09 7.06 14.68
N ILE A 51 -0.89 5.74 14.62
CA ILE A 51 -1.93 4.71 14.67
C ILE A 51 -1.57 3.77 15.82
N GLY A 52 -2.46 3.62 16.80
CA GLY A 52 -2.20 2.89 18.03
C GLY A 52 -0.90 3.38 18.69
N LYS A 53 0.10 2.51 18.76
CA LYS A 53 1.42 2.83 19.35
C LYS A 53 2.49 3.20 18.33
N HIS A 54 2.14 3.21 17.04
CA HIS A 54 3.10 3.35 15.95
C HIS A 54 3.07 4.75 15.35
N HIS A 55 4.25 5.34 15.18
CA HIS A 55 4.41 6.60 14.48
C HIS A 55 4.58 6.33 12.98
N VAL A 56 3.67 6.91 12.20
CA VAL A 56 3.52 6.65 10.77
C VAL A 56 3.82 7.94 10.01
N VAL A 57 4.60 7.82 8.94
CA VAL A 57 4.77 8.86 7.93
C VAL A 57 4.05 8.46 6.66
N ILE A 58 3.16 9.33 6.18
CA ILE A 58 2.41 9.12 4.93
C ILE A 58 3.02 10.02 3.84
N ALA A 59 3.29 9.45 2.68
CA ALA A 59 3.62 10.19 1.46
C ALA A 59 2.68 9.80 0.32
N CYS A 60 2.43 10.73 -0.59
CA CYS A 60 1.67 10.50 -1.81
C CYS A 60 2.55 10.77 -3.02
N LEU A 61 2.38 9.98 -4.08
CA LEU A 61 2.99 10.28 -5.37
C LEU A 61 2.52 11.67 -5.88
N PRO A 62 3.37 12.40 -6.60
CA PRO A 62 3.00 13.67 -7.21
C PRO A 62 1.75 13.53 -8.09
N GLY A 63 0.85 14.52 -8.03
CA GLY A 63 -0.42 14.48 -8.76
C GLY A 63 -0.25 14.21 -10.25
N GLY A 64 -0.97 13.22 -10.78
CA GLY A 64 -0.91 12.82 -12.18
C GLY A 64 0.28 11.94 -12.56
N GLN A 65 1.18 11.65 -11.62
CA GLN A 65 2.27 10.68 -11.80
C GLN A 65 1.90 9.36 -11.13
N TYR A 66 2.01 8.27 -11.88
CA TYR A 66 1.83 6.90 -11.41
C TYR A 66 2.82 6.00 -12.17
N GLY A 67 2.98 4.76 -11.70
CA GLY A 67 3.99 3.85 -12.22
C GLY A 67 5.24 3.76 -11.34
N THR A 68 6.09 2.78 -11.62
CA THR A 68 7.21 2.38 -10.76
C THR A 68 8.19 3.51 -10.47
N THR A 69 8.58 4.30 -11.48
CA THR A 69 9.60 5.36 -11.32
C THR A 69 9.21 6.40 -10.28
N SER A 70 7.94 6.82 -10.27
CA SER A 70 7.44 7.81 -9.31
C SER A 70 7.41 7.22 -7.91
N ALA A 71 6.93 5.98 -7.77
CA ALA A 71 6.93 5.26 -6.50
C ALA A 71 8.35 5.07 -5.94
N THR A 72 9.31 4.62 -6.75
CA THR A 72 10.72 4.48 -6.35
C THR A 72 11.31 5.80 -5.89
N THR A 73 11.01 6.90 -6.59
CA THR A 73 11.49 8.24 -6.18
C THR A 73 10.94 8.63 -4.80
N VAL A 74 9.64 8.45 -4.58
CA VAL A 74 9.00 8.75 -3.29
C VAL A 74 9.60 7.89 -2.18
N ALA A 75 9.76 6.58 -2.41
CA ALA A 75 10.33 5.67 -1.43
C ALA A 75 11.79 6.00 -1.09
N ASN A 76 12.64 6.26 -2.10
CA ASN A 76 14.06 6.60 -1.88
C ASN A 76 14.23 7.91 -1.11
N ASN A 77 13.38 8.89 -1.40
CA ASN A 77 13.33 10.13 -0.64
C ASN A 77 12.89 9.89 0.82
N MET A 78 11.85 9.08 1.03
CA MET A 78 11.38 8.71 2.37
C MET A 78 12.47 7.97 3.16
N LEU A 79 13.15 7.02 2.53
CA LEU A 79 14.26 6.29 3.13
C LEU A 79 15.40 7.21 3.53
N ARG A 80 15.78 8.15 2.67
CA ARG A 80 16.83 9.12 2.97
C ARG A 80 16.46 9.98 4.17
N THR A 81 15.24 10.54 4.16
CA THR A 81 14.75 11.46 5.19
C THR A 81 14.53 10.78 6.54
N PHE A 82 14.08 9.52 6.56
CA PHE A 82 13.80 8.73 7.76
C PHE A 82 14.81 7.59 7.99
N SER A 83 16.04 7.72 7.45
CA SER A 83 17.07 6.67 7.40
C SER A 83 17.46 6.06 8.75
N LYS A 84 17.22 6.76 9.86
CA LYS A 84 17.55 6.30 11.22
C LYS A 84 16.41 5.51 11.89
N SER A 85 15.18 5.67 11.42
CA SER A 85 13.99 5.20 12.13
C SER A 85 13.10 4.28 11.30
N LEU A 86 13.07 4.41 9.98
CA LEU A 86 12.17 3.63 9.13
C LEU A 86 12.50 2.13 9.16
N ARG A 87 11.53 1.31 9.55
CA ARG A 87 11.64 -0.16 9.67
C ARG A 87 10.67 -0.90 8.77
N ILE A 88 9.47 -0.35 8.54
CA ILE A 88 8.44 -0.98 7.72
C ILE A 88 7.97 -0.03 6.62
N GLY A 89 7.95 -0.53 5.40
CA GLY A 89 7.25 0.07 4.28
C GLY A 89 5.85 -0.50 4.09
N LEU A 90 4.90 0.35 3.76
CA LEU A 90 3.55 -0.01 3.36
C LEU A 90 3.25 0.70 2.04
N MET A 91 2.78 -0.06 1.05
CA MET A 91 2.21 0.52 -0.15
C MET A 91 0.71 0.21 -0.19
N VAL A 92 -0.09 1.22 0.11
CA VAL A 92 -1.53 1.07 0.26
C VAL A 92 -2.24 1.87 -0.82
N GLY A 93 -3.22 1.26 -1.45
CA GLY A 93 -4.03 1.96 -2.43
C GLY A 93 -5.14 1.10 -2.99
N ILE A 94 -5.64 1.47 -4.15
CA ILE A 94 -6.74 0.78 -4.83
C ILE A 94 -6.28 0.16 -6.14
N ARG A 95 -6.78 -1.01 -6.52
CA ARG A 95 -6.44 -1.61 -7.81
C ARG A 95 -7.57 -2.47 -8.38
N GLY A 96 -7.38 -2.93 -9.62
CA GLY A 96 -8.31 -3.83 -10.28
C GLY A 96 -8.08 -5.28 -9.85
N GLY A 97 -9.13 -5.94 -9.40
CA GLY A 97 -9.13 -7.36 -9.05
C GLY A 97 -9.19 -8.24 -10.30
N VAL A 98 -8.71 -9.47 -10.16
CA VAL A 98 -8.73 -10.48 -11.22
C VAL A 98 -9.77 -11.55 -10.85
N PRO A 99 -10.89 -11.63 -11.58
CA PRO A 99 -11.85 -12.71 -11.39
C PRO A 99 -11.16 -14.07 -11.55
N SER A 100 -11.30 -14.94 -10.55
CA SER A 100 -10.69 -16.27 -10.51
C SER A 100 -11.48 -17.17 -9.55
N ALA A 101 -10.98 -18.39 -9.29
CA ALA A 101 -11.57 -19.27 -8.28
C ALA A 101 -11.58 -18.67 -6.86
N HIS A 102 -10.77 -17.63 -6.60
CA HIS A 102 -10.74 -16.92 -5.31
C HIS A 102 -11.91 -15.96 -5.10
N ASP A 103 -12.81 -15.80 -6.09
CA ASP A 103 -14.00 -14.93 -5.99
C ASP A 103 -13.68 -13.51 -5.47
N ILE A 104 -12.71 -12.87 -6.13
CA ILE A 104 -12.32 -11.48 -5.84
C ILE A 104 -13.47 -10.55 -6.24
N ARG A 105 -13.95 -9.73 -5.30
CA ARG A 105 -15.09 -8.80 -5.49
C ARG A 105 -14.72 -7.34 -5.20
N LEU A 106 -15.55 -6.42 -5.68
CA LEU A 106 -15.44 -5.00 -5.36
C LEU A 106 -15.55 -4.80 -3.83
N GLY A 107 -14.66 -3.99 -3.28
CA GLY A 107 -14.57 -3.75 -1.84
C GLY A 107 -13.68 -4.74 -1.08
N ASP A 108 -13.34 -5.89 -1.66
CA ASP A 108 -12.34 -6.79 -1.09
C ASP A 108 -10.97 -6.11 -0.98
N ILE A 109 -10.09 -6.70 -0.17
CA ILE A 109 -8.72 -6.23 0.01
C ILE A 109 -7.78 -7.37 -0.38
N VAL A 110 -6.75 -7.10 -1.17
CA VAL A 110 -5.69 -8.05 -1.49
C VAL A 110 -4.39 -7.57 -0.83
N ILE A 111 -3.74 -8.47 -0.10
CA ILE A 111 -2.50 -8.24 0.62
C ILE A 111 -1.42 -9.11 0.01
N SER A 112 -0.25 -8.52 -0.20
CA SER A 112 0.94 -9.24 -0.64
C SER A 112 2.16 -8.82 0.18
N TYR A 113 3.01 -9.79 0.46
CA TYR A 113 4.30 -9.61 1.10
C TYR A 113 5.38 -10.22 0.20
N PRO A 114 6.58 -9.60 0.08
CA PRO A 114 7.63 -10.04 -0.84
C PRO A 114 8.15 -11.48 -0.66
N GLN A 115 7.81 -12.17 0.43
CA GLN A 115 8.15 -13.59 0.60
C GLN A 115 7.02 -14.47 0.05
N ALA A 116 7.37 -15.39 -0.87
CA ALA A 116 6.46 -16.09 -1.76
C ALA A 116 5.51 -17.14 -1.13
N GLU A 117 5.46 -17.27 0.21
CA GLU A 117 4.83 -18.41 0.89
C GLU A 117 3.47 -18.10 1.55
N TRP A 118 2.79 -17.01 1.17
CA TRP A 118 1.57 -16.53 1.84
C TRP A 118 0.28 -16.65 1.03
N GLU A 119 0.25 -17.49 -0.02
CA GLU A 119 -1.01 -17.78 -0.72
C GLU A 119 -1.90 -18.70 0.12
N GLU A 120 -2.99 -18.16 0.65
CA GLU A 120 -4.00 -18.93 1.35
C GLU A 120 -5.07 -19.42 0.38
N ILE A 121 -5.22 -20.74 0.25
CA ILE A 121 -6.38 -21.34 -0.40
C ILE A 121 -7.58 -21.22 0.54
N ARG A 122 -8.61 -20.49 0.11
CA ARG A 122 -9.84 -20.29 0.88
C ARG A 122 -10.96 -21.21 0.42
N GLY A 123 -11.85 -21.54 1.36
CA GLY A 123 -13.14 -22.15 1.06
C GLY A 123 -14.11 -21.15 0.43
N ASP A 124 -15.28 -21.64 0.03
CA ASP A 124 -16.31 -20.81 -0.58
C ASP A 124 -16.79 -19.70 0.37
N ARG A 125 -17.04 -18.51 -0.19
CA ARG A 125 -17.59 -17.37 0.58
C ARG A 125 -19.02 -17.68 1.01
N GLU A 126 -19.33 -17.47 2.30
CA GLU A 126 -20.67 -17.70 2.86
C GLU A 126 -21.66 -16.54 2.57
N ASP A 127 -21.18 -15.31 2.42
CA ASP A 127 -22.00 -14.10 2.26
C ASP A 127 -21.48 -13.13 1.16
N SER A 128 -21.91 -11.86 1.20
CA SER A 128 -21.47 -10.80 0.26
C SER A 128 -20.52 -9.79 0.90
N ASP A 129 -20.08 -10.03 2.13
CA ASP A 129 -19.26 -9.06 2.86
C ASP A 129 -17.84 -9.02 2.29
N PRO A 130 -17.19 -7.84 2.27
CA PRO A 130 -15.82 -7.72 1.79
C PRO A 130 -14.85 -8.60 2.58
N GLN A 131 -13.90 -9.22 1.89
CA GLN A 131 -12.90 -10.09 2.52
C GLN A 131 -11.45 -9.66 2.21
N PRO A 132 -10.51 -9.85 3.16
CA PRO A 132 -9.08 -9.78 2.86
C PRO A 132 -8.64 -11.05 2.13
N HIS A 133 -7.72 -10.96 1.17
CA HIS A 133 -7.13 -12.07 0.44
C HIS A 133 -5.61 -11.94 0.48
N TYR A 134 -4.89 -13.04 0.70
CA TYR A 134 -3.42 -13.05 0.69
C TYR A 134 -2.93 -13.77 -0.56
N GLY A 135 -2.13 -13.09 -1.37
CA GLY A 135 -1.51 -13.74 -2.52
C GLY A 135 -0.80 -12.81 -3.49
N ILE A 136 -0.61 -13.30 -4.71
CA ILE A 136 0.20 -12.60 -5.71
C ILE A 136 -0.51 -11.33 -6.21
N ILE A 137 0.22 -10.22 -6.12
CA ILE A 137 -0.13 -8.96 -6.78
C ILE A 137 0.87 -8.73 -7.91
N ALA A 138 0.41 -8.83 -9.16
CA ALA A 138 1.29 -8.63 -10.31
C ALA A 138 1.53 -7.14 -10.57
N SER A 139 2.79 -6.75 -10.66
CA SER A 139 3.22 -5.36 -10.83
C SER A 139 3.74 -5.09 -12.24
N GLY A 140 3.35 -3.97 -12.85
CA GLY A 140 3.91 -3.56 -14.14
C GLY A 140 3.58 -2.14 -14.58
N ASN A 141 4.35 -1.62 -15.53
CA ASN A 141 4.26 -0.22 -15.98
C ASN A 141 3.10 0.10 -16.93
N LYS A 142 2.20 -0.85 -17.20
CA LYS A 142 1.06 -0.66 -18.09
C LYS A 142 -0.23 -0.96 -17.36
N VAL A 143 -1.21 -0.07 -17.49
CA VAL A 143 -2.58 -0.33 -17.01
C VAL A 143 -3.17 -1.48 -17.82
N ILE A 144 -3.54 -2.57 -17.15
CA ILE A 144 -4.31 -3.66 -17.76
C ILE A 144 -5.79 -3.22 -17.88
N LYS A 145 -6.31 -3.23 -19.11
CA LYS A 145 -7.70 -2.92 -19.46
C LYS A 145 -8.31 -3.89 -20.47
N ASP A 146 -7.56 -4.94 -20.81
CA ASP A 146 -7.97 -5.96 -21.77
C ASP A 146 -8.11 -7.31 -21.05
N GLY A 147 -9.29 -7.92 -21.15
CA GLY A 147 -9.61 -9.16 -20.44
C GLY A 147 -8.74 -10.34 -20.85
N ARG A 148 -8.29 -10.40 -22.12
CA ARG A 148 -7.42 -11.49 -22.60
C ARG A 148 -6.02 -11.36 -22.02
N THR A 149 -5.45 -10.16 -22.06
CA THR A 149 -4.15 -9.86 -21.45
C THR A 149 -4.17 -10.15 -19.95
N ARG A 150 -5.23 -9.73 -19.24
CA ARG A 150 -5.43 -10.09 -17.83
C ARG A 150 -5.40 -11.60 -17.62
N GLU A 151 -6.19 -12.34 -18.39
CA GLU A 151 -6.33 -13.78 -18.22
C GLU A 151 -5.03 -14.53 -18.50
N GLN A 152 -4.28 -14.07 -19.51
CA GLN A 152 -2.95 -14.60 -19.79
C GLN A 152 -2.02 -14.41 -18.59
N ILE A 153 -1.89 -13.19 -18.07
CA ILE A 153 -1.01 -12.91 -16.93
C ILE A 153 -1.47 -13.68 -15.69
N ARG A 154 -2.78 -13.76 -15.44
CA ARG A 154 -3.36 -14.56 -14.35
C ARG A 154 -2.96 -16.03 -14.48
N SER A 155 -3.06 -16.60 -15.67
CA SER A 155 -2.72 -18.01 -15.90
C SER A 155 -1.22 -18.30 -15.71
N GLU A 156 -0.36 -17.33 -16.02
CA GLU A 156 1.09 -17.45 -15.89
C GLU A 156 1.58 -17.21 -14.45
N THR A 157 0.90 -16.34 -13.70
CA THR A 157 1.39 -15.82 -12.40
C THR A 157 0.55 -16.20 -11.20
N GLY A 158 -0.72 -16.58 -11.37
CA GLY A 158 -1.67 -16.73 -10.27
C GLY A 158 -2.22 -15.41 -9.69
N ALA A 159 -1.88 -14.26 -10.26
CA ALA A 159 -2.19 -12.96 -9.68
C ALA A 159 -3.68 -12.72 -9.36
N LEU A 160 -3.93 -12.20 -8.16
CA LEU A 160 -5.26 -11.85 -7.65
C LEU A 160 -5.64 -10.40 -7.99
N CYS A 161 -4.66 -9.50 -8.12
CA CYS A 161 -4.86 -8.14 -8.60
C CYS A 161 -3.61 -7.62 -9.33
N PHE A 162 -3.78 -6.52 -10.09
CA PHE A 162 -2.68 -5.84 -10.76
C PHE A 162 -2.39 -4.49 -10.15
N GLU A 163 -1.11 -4.16 -9.99
CA GLU A 163 -0.67 -2.85 -9.55
C GLU A 163 0.46 -2.33 -10.45
N MET A 164 0.90 -1.08 -10.26
CA MET A 164 1.84 -0.44 -11.20
C MET A 164 3.09 0.15 -10.53
N GLU A 165 3.32 -0.09 -9.26
CA GLU A 165 4.27 0.68 -8.46
C GLU A 165 5.22 -0.19 -7.65
N ALA A 166 4.73 -1.28 -7.05
CA ALA A 166 5.45 -2.10 -6.09
C ALA A 166 6.70 -2.76 -6.67
N ALA A 167 6.74 -3.14 -7.96
CA ALA A 167 7.96 -3.69 -8.57
C ALA A 167 9.14 -2.71 -8.52
N GLY A 168 8.87 -1.40 -8.56
CA GLY A 168 9.92 -0.38 -8.40
C GLY A 168 10.37 -0.19 -6.96
N LEU A 169 9.60 -0.66 -5.99
CA LEU A 169 9.87 -0.50 -4.56
C LEU A 169 10.61 -1.69 -3.97
N MET A 170 10.30 -2.91 -4.42
CA MET A 170 10.69 -4.15 -3.74
C MET A 170 12.20 -4.37 -3.59
N LEU A 171 13.05 -3.70 -4.37
CA LEU A 171 14.51 -3.83 -4.25
C LEU A 171 15.11 -3.03 -3.09
N ASP A 172 14.68 -1.77 -2.92
CA ASP A 172 15.28 -0.84 -1.95
C ASP A 172 14.32 -0.49 -0.80
N PHE A 173 13.04 -0.86 -0.92
CA PHE A 173 11.97 -0.58 0.02
C PHE A 173 11.07 -1.82 0.18
N PRO A 174 11.50 -2.84 0.95
CA PRO A 174 10.64 -3.91 1.39
C PRO A 174 9.34 -3.37 1.98
N CYS A 175 8.21 -3.69 1.34
CA CYS A 175 6.91 -3.20 1.77
C CYS A 175 5.81 -4.26 1.69
N VAL A 176 4.87 -4.16 2.63
CA VAL A 176 3.58 -4.84 2.53
C VAL A 176 2.73 -4.06 1.51
N VAL A 177 2.19 -4.75 0.51
CA VAL A 177 1.31 -4.15 -0.49
C VAL A 177 -0.14 -4.47 -0.13
N ILE A 178 -0.97 -3.45 0.05
CA ILE A 178 -2.39 -3.59 0.44
C ILE A 178 -3.25 -2.88 -0.59
N ARG A 179 -4.11 -3.62 -1.29
CA ARG A 179 -4.93 -3.11 -2.39
C ARG A 179 -6.41 -3.33 -2.14
N GLY A 180 -7.17 -2.25 -2.02
CA GLY A 180 -8.63 -2.31 -2.08
C GLY A 180 -9.08 -2.49 -3.53
N ILE A 181 -10.02 -3.39 -3.77
CA ILE A 181 -10.49 -3.72 -5.12
C ILE A 181 -11.56 -2.73 -5.57
N CYS A 182 -11.24 -1.95 -6.61
CA CYS A 182 -12.10 -0.87 -7.12
C CYS A 182 -12.67 -1.10 -8.54
N ASP A 183 -12.11 -2.06 -9.28
CA ASP A 183 -12.59 -2.49 -10.60
C ASP A 183 -12.11 -3.93 -10.89
N TYR A 184 -12.40 -4.47 -12.09
CA TYR A 184 -11.98 -5.82 -12.52
C TYR A 184 -10.93 -5.84 -13.64
N ALA A 185 -10.17 -4.76 -13.76
CA ALA A 185 -9.12 -4.58 -14.77
C ALA A 185 -9.59 -4.80 -16.23
N ASP A 186 -10.86 -4.49 -16.53
CA ASP A 186 -11.48 -4.70 -17.84
C ASP A 186 -11.93 -3.38 -18.50
N SER A 187 -12.77 -3.48 -19.54
CA SER A 187 -13.32 -2.32 -20.26
C SER A 187 -14.43 -1.58 -19.51
N HIS A 188 -14.96 -2.12 -18.41
CA HIS A 188 -16.10 -1.56 -17.67
C HIS A 188 -15.68 -0.72 -16.45
N LYS A 189 -14.44 -0.23 -16.42
CA LYS A 189 -13.92 0.62 -15.32
C LYS A 189 -14.81 1.84 -15.11
N ASN A 190 -15.32 1.97 -13.89
CA ASN A 190 -16.01 3.16 -13.41
C ASN A 190 -15.31 3.70 -12.14
N LYS A 191 -15.72 4.89 -11.68
CA LYS A 191 -15.07 5.58 -10.55
C LYS A 191 -15.83 5.42 -9.22
N GLU A 192 -16.94 4.69 -9.20
CA GLU A 192 -17.85 4.63 -8.06
C GLU A 192 -17.20 4.00 -6.83
N TRP A 193 -16.37 2.99 -7.05
CA TRP A 193 -15.73 2.21 -5.98
C TRP A 193 -14.38 2.78 -5.52
N LEU A 194 -13.83 3.82 -6.16
CA LEU A 194 -12.49 4.33 -5.82
C LEU A 194 -12.40 4.77 -4.36
N GLY A 195 -13.40 5.53 -3.88
CA GLY A 195 -13.42 6.04 -2.51
C GLY A 195 -13.60 4.94 -1.49
N TYR A 196 -14.53 4.01 -1.74
CA TYR A 196 -14.80 2.88 -0.86
C TYR A 196 -13.58 1.97 -0.74
N ALA A 197 -13.01 1.54 -1.87
CA ALA A 197 -11.85 0.65 -1.89
C ALA A 197 -10.63 1.29 -1.22
N ALA A 198 -10.44 2.61 -1.36
CA ALA A 198 -9.34 3.32 -0.69
C ALA A 198 -9.53 3.33 0.83
N LEU A 199 -10.76 3.56 1.30
CA LEU A 199 -11.10 3.48 2.72
C LEU A 199 -10.96 2.06 3.27
N ALA A 200 -11.42 1.03 2.54
CA ALA A 200 -11.30 -0.36 2.95
C ALA A 200 -9.83 -0.77 3.12
N ALA A 201 -8.98 -0.45 2.12
CA ALA A 201 -7.55 -0.70 2.20
C ALA A 201 -6.90 0.01 3.39
N ALA A 202 -7.20 1.30 3.58
CA ALA A 202 -6.64 2.08 4.68
C ALA A 202 -7.13 1.58 6.05
N ALA A 203 -8.41 1.22 6.18
CA ALA A 203 -8.98 0.68 7.42
C ALA A 203 -8.32 -0.65 7.79
N TYR A 204 -8.14 -1.55 6.82
CA TYR A 204 -7.40 -2.79 7.05
C TYR A 204 -5.95 -2.53 7.46
N THR A 205 -5.28 -1.55 6.83
CA THR A 205 -3.92 -1.16 7.26
C THR A 205 -3.90 -0.65 8.70
N LYS A 206 -4.90 0.13 9.12
CA LYS A 206 -5.03 0.58 10.50
C LYS A 206 -5.11 -0.61 11.46
N GLU A 207 -6.03 -1.53 11.20
CA GLU A 207 -6.23 -2.72 12.02
C GLU A 207 -4.96 -3.57 12.10
N LEU A 208 -4.29 -3.78 10.95
CA LEU A 208 -3.02 -4.49 10.88
C LEU A 208 -1.97 -3.85 11.80
N LEU A 209 -1.83 -2.53 11.74
CA LEU A 209 -0.88 -1.80 12.58
C LEU A 209 -1.23 -1.89 14.06
N GLU A 210 -2.51 -1.87 14.43
CA GLU A 210 -2.93 -2.04 15.82
C GLU A 210 -2.62 -3.44 16.38
N TYR A 211 -2.63 -4.46 15.51
CA TYR A 211 -2.25 -5.82 15.88
C TYR A 211 -0.73 -6.02 16.04
N VAL A 212 0.10 -5.31 15.25
CA VAL A 212 1.56 -5.46 15.28
C VAL A 212 2.15 -4.92 16.60
N PRO A 213 2.86 -5.74 17.40
CA PRO A 213 3.51 -5.27 18.62
C PRO A 213 4.72 -4.36 18.34
N VAL A 214 4.86 -3.27 19.10
CA VAL A 214 6.02 -2.33 18.99
C VAL A 214 7.37 -3.02 19.20
N GLY A 215 7.40 -4.05 20.06
CA GLY A 215 8.61 -4.84 20.31
C GLY A 215 9.10 -5.58 19.06
N GLN A 216 8.18 -6.04 18.21
CA GLN A 216 8.50 -6.71 16.95
C GLN A 216 9.05 -5.72 15.93
N LEU A 217 8.46 -4.52 15.81
CA LEU A 217 8.99 -3.45 14.94
C LEU A 217 10.42 -3.03 15.29
N SER A 218 10.74 -3.04 16.58
CA SER A 218 12.07 -2.64 17.05
C SER A 218 13.15 -3.68 16.73
N GLN A 219 12.75 -4.93 16.43
CA GLN A 219 13.63 -6.03 16.04
C GLN A 219 13.82 -6.12 14.52
N GLU A 220 12.95 -5.48 13.73
CA GLU A 220 13.12 -5.40 12.29
C GLU A 220 14.37 -4.58 11.93
N ASN A 221 15.05 -5.02 10.87
CA ASN A 221 16.16 -4.27 10.31
C ASN A 221 15.67 -2.92 9.79
N LEU A 222 16.56 -1.92 9.83
CA LEU A 222 16.35 -0.68 9.09
C LEU A 222 16.09 -0.99 7.62
N VAL A 223 15.11 -0.32 7.01
CA VAL A 223 14.82 -0.52 5.58
C VAL A 223 16.05 -0.20 4.72
N VAL A 224 16.88 0.75 5.15
CA VAL A 224 18.15 1.10 4.47
C VAL A 224 19.26 0.02 4.57
N ASN A 225 19.06 -1.01 5.39
CA ASN A 225 20.00 -2.12 5.60
C ASN A 225 19.41 -3.48 5.14
N ALA A 226 18.26 -3.48 4.48
CA ALA A 226 17.55 -4.67 4.04
C ALA A 226 18.02 -5.17 2.67
#